data_AF-A0A531M5H2-F1
#
_entry.id   AF-A0A531M5H2-F1
#
_cell.length_a   1.000
_cell.length_b   1.000
_cell.length_c   1.000
_cell.angle_alpha   90.00
_cell.angle_beta   90.00
_cell.angle_gamma   90.00
#
_symmetry.space_group_name_H-M   'P 1'
#
loop_
_entity.id
_entity.type
_entity.pdbx_description
1 polymer ?
#
loop_
_entity_poly.entity_id
_entity_poly.type
_entity_poly.pdbx_seq_one_letter_code
_entity_poly.pdbx_strand_id
1 'polypeptide(L)' 'ISAAIYGLSAAMGQEITFADGMVEQSNFHDFDAMRIFQCPVFEVAVLENFHKMGGVGEVGTPPAAPAL' A
#
# COMPACT_ATOMS: atom_id res chain seq x y z
N ILE A 1 3.43 8.09 -4.64
CA ILE A 1 3.50 7.93 -3.16
C ILE A 1 2.29 7.17 -2.62
N SER A 2 1.05 7.51 -2.99
CA SER A 2 -0.17 6.79 -2.55
C SER A 2 -0.11 5.26 -2.73
N ALA A 3 0.41 4.78 -3.87
CA ALA A 3 0.59 3.35 -4.12
C ALA A 3 1.54 2.65 -3.13
N ALA A 4 2.62 3.32 -2.73
CA ALA A 4 3.53 2.80 -1.71
C ALA A 4 2.86 2.74 -0.33
N ILE A 5 2.09 3.77 0.04
CA ILE A 5 1.30 3.77 1.28
C ILE A 5 0.28 2.63 1.26
N TYR A 6 -0.41 2.41 0.13
CA TYR A 6 -1.35 1.31 -0.02
C TYR A 6 -0.67 -0.06 0.17
N GLY A 7 0.49 -0.29 -0.46
CA GLY A 7 1.24 -1.53 -0.32
C GLY A 7 1.81 -1.74 1.09
N LEU A 8 2.31 -0.68 1.75
CA LEU A 8 2.78 -0.77 3.14
C LEU A 8 1.61 -1.03 4.10
N SER A 9 0.45 -0.40 3.89
CA SER A 9 -0.77 -0.66 4.66
C SER A 9 -1.18 -2.13 4.57
N ALA A 10 -1.12 -2.70 3.35
CA ALA A 10 -1.35 -4.12 3.12
C ALA A 10 -0.36 -5.00 3.91
N ALA A 11 0.93 -4.63 3.90
CA ALA A 11 1.99 -5.43 4.52
C ALA A 11 2.02 -5.36 6.06
N MET A 12 1.63 -4.24 6.66
CA MET A 12 1.83 -3.98 8.09
C MET A 12 0.71 -4.49 9.00
N GLY A 13 -0.52 -4.61 8.49
CA GLY A 13 -1.64 -4.96 9.38
C GLY A 13 -3.02 -5.13 8.74
N GLN A 14 -3.14 -5.02 7.41
CA GLN A 14 -4.39 -5.33 6.74
C GLN A 14 -4.49 -6.84 6.50
N GLU A 15 -5.56 -7.42 7.03
CA GLU A 15 -5.87 -8.83 6.87
C GLU A 15 -7.37 -8.98 6.70
N ILE A 16 -7.79 -9.83 5.76
CA ILE A 16 -9.17 -10.25 5.60
C ILE A 16 -9.24 -11.73 5.94
N THR A 17 -9.99 -12.07 6.99
CA THR A 17 -10.24 -13.45 7.41
C THR A 17 -11.67 -13.88 7.06
N PHE A 18 -11.88 -15.19 6.96
CA PHE A 18 -13.17 -15.78 6.61
C PHE A 18 -13.56 -16.84 7.64
N ALA A 19 -14.80 -16.76 8.12
CA ALA A 19 -15.43 -17.76 8.98
C ALA A 19 -16.89 -17.99 8.53
N ASP A 20 -17.35 -19.24 8.59
CA ASP A 20 -18.72 -19.64 8.19
C ASP A 20 -19.15 -19.12 6.80
N GLY A 21 -18.20 -19.01 5.88
CA GLY A 21 -18.44 -18.54 4.51
C GLY A 21 -18.61 -17.02 4.38
N MET A 22 -18.30 -16.25 5.42
CA MET A 22 -18.41 -14.79 5.43
C MET A 22 -17.11 -14.12 5.87
N VAL A 23 -16.90 -12.87 5.43
CA VAL A 23 -15.79 -12.03 5.89
C VAL A 23 -16.04 -11.62 7.34
N GLU A 24 -15.00 -11.67 8.19
CA GLU A 24 -15.12 -11.27 9.59
C GLU A 24 -14.97 -9.76 9.80
N GLN A 25 -14.11 -9.08 9.03
CA GLN A 25 -13.91 -7.63 9.12
C GLN A 25 -15.05 -6.84 8.45
N SER A 26 -15.58 -5.85 9.16
CA SER A 26 -16.79 -5.11 8.81
C SER A 26 -16.55 -3.66 8.34
N ASN A 27 -15.46 -3.00 8.76
CA ASN A 27 -15.14 -1.60 8.44
C ASN A 27 -13.66 -1.23 8.73
N PHE A 28 -13.33 0.07 8.84
CA PHE A 28 -11.97 0.55 9.11
C PHE A 28 -11.50 0.42 10.56
N HIS A 29 -12.35 -0.04 11.47
CA HIS A 29 -11.96 -0.28 12.86
C HIS A 29 -11.41 -1.70 13.07
N ASP A 30 -11.75 -2.63 12.17
CA ASP A 30 -11.32 -4.03 12.15
C ASP A 30 -10.56 -4.40 10.85
N PHE A 31 -10.55 -3.55 9.83
CA PHE A 31 -9.63 -3.55 8.69
C PHE A 31 -8.92 -2.20 8.58
N ASP A 32 -7.96 -1.94 9.47
CA ASP A 32 -7.35 -0.63 9.59
C ASP A 32 -6.37 -0.32 8.43
N ALA A 33 -6.42 0.91 7.94
CA ALA A 33 -5.44 1.43 7.00
C ALA A 33 -4.28 2.08 7.77
N MET A 34 -3.10 2.13 7.15
CA MET A 34 -1.97 2.87 7.71
C MET A 34 -2.36 4.31 8.08
N ARG A 35 -1.99 4.71 9.30
CA ARG A 35 -2.24 6.05 9.87
C ARG A 35 -1.03 6.95 9.70
N ILE A 36 -1.24 8.27 9.82
CA ILE A 36 -0.20 9.29 9.60
C ILE A 36 1.05 9.03 10.47
N PHE A 37 0.89 8.59 11.72
CA PHE A 37 2.01 8.33 12.61
C PHE A 37 2.84 7.09 12.23
N GLN A 38 2.29 6.19 11.40
CA GLN A 38 2.97 5.00 10.89
C GLN A 38 3.65 5.25 9.55
N CYS A 39 3.31 6.35 8.87
CA CYS A 39 3.86 6.69 7.56
C CYS A 39 5.36 7.01 7.68
N PRO A 40 6.25 6.31 6.95
CA PRO A 40 7.65 6.67 6.90
C PRO A 40 7.84 8.00 6.14
N VAL A 41 9.02 8.59 6.29
CA VAL A 41 9.43 9.72 5.45
C VAL A 41 9.74 9.19 4.05
N PHE A 42 9.17 9.81 3.02
CA PHE A 42 9.39 9.45 1.62
C PHE A 42 10.37 10.41 0.95
N GLU A 43 11.33 9.84 0.22
CA GLU A 43 12.10 10.54 -0.80
C GLU A 43 11.66 10.08 -2.19
N VAL A 44 11.55 11.01 -3.14
CA VAL A 44 11.09 10.72 -4.50
C VAL A 44 12.03 11.36 -5.51
N ALA A 45 12.52 10.55 -6.44
CA ALA A 45 13.26 10.99 -7.61
C ALA A 45 12.53 10.57 -8.89
N VAL A 46 12.38 11.48 -9.83
CA VAL A 46 11.85 11.18 -11.17
C VAL A 46 13.02 10.97 -12.12
N LEU A 47 13.10 9.81 -12.73
CA LEU A 47 14.15 9.49 -13.70
C LEU A 47 13.65 9.77 -15.12
N GLU A 48 14.26 10.73 -15.79
CA GLU A 48 13.94 11.12 -17.18
C GLU A 48 14.76 10.31 -18.20
N ASN A 49 14.89 9.00 -17.97
CA ASN A 49 15.77 8.12 -18.75
C ASN A 49 15.02 7.28 -19.81
N PHE A 50 13.74 7.56 -20.05
CA PHE A 50 12.91 6.83 -21.00
C PHE A 50 12.35 7.76 -22.09
N HIS A 51 12.25 7.24 -23.31
CA HIS A 51 11.89 8.01 -24.50
C HIS A 51 10.37 8.21 -24.68
N LYS A 52 9.55 7.61 -23.80
CA LYS A 52 8.08 7.72 -23.76
C LYS A 52 7.60 7.74 -22.32
N MET A 53 6.42 8.29 -22.07
CA MET A 53 5.78 8.19 -20.75
C MET A 53 5.13 6.83 -20.57
N GLY A 54 5.30 6.24 -19.38
CA GLY A 54 4.62 5.01 -18.94
C GLY A 54 3.61 5.28 -17.82
N GLY A 55 2.89 4.24 -17.40
CA GLY A 55 2.03 4.31 -16.21
C GLY A 55 2.86 4.34 -14.93
N VAL A 56 2.51 5.24 -14.00
CA VAL A 56 3.19 5.40 -12.70
C VAL A 56 2.26 5.16 -11.49
N GLY A 57 0.94 5.06 -11.73
CA GLY A 57 -0.07 5.02 -10.69
C GLY A 57 0.08 3.84 -9.72
N GLU A 58 0.28 2.63 -10.25
CA GLU A 58 0.35 1.40 -9.44
C GLU A 58 1.78 0.99 -9.08
N VAL A 59 2.79 1.57 -9.72
CA VAL A 59 4.19 1.09 -9.66
C VAL A 59 4.77 1.10 -8.24
N GLY A 60 4.23 1.95 -7.37
CA GLY A 60 4.62 1.99 -5.96
C GLY A 60 4.06 0.86 -5.09
N THR A 61 2.99 0.16 -5.51
CA THR A 61 2.34 -0.87 -4.68
C THR A 61 3.15 -2.17 -4.58
N PRO A 62 3.58 -2.81 -5.70
CA PRO A 62 4.30 -4.08 -5.63
C PRO A 62 5.61 -4.05 -4.83
N PRO A 63 6.48 -3.01 -4.93
CA PRO A 63 7.74 -3.00 -4.21
C PRO A 63 7.60 -2.59 -2.74
N ALA A 64 6.43 -2.11 -2.30
CA ALA A 64 6.27 -1.56 -0.95
C ALA A 64 6.42 -2.64 0.14
N ALA A 65 5.73 -3.77 -0.02
CA ALA A 65 5.78 -4.90 0.91
C ALA A 65 7.19 -5.54 1.04
N PRO A 66 7.92 -5.87 -0.04
CA PRO A 66 9.27 -6.44 0.08
C PRO A 66 10.34 -5.43 0.53
N ALA A 67 10.02 -4.13 0.56
CA ALA A 67 10.93 -3.09 1.05
C ALA A 67 10.80 -2.81 2.56
N LEU A 68 9.73 -3.32 3.20
CA LEU A 68 9.49 -3.24 4.65
C LEU A 68 10.33 -4.27 5.40
#